data_AF-A0A1Z7Z5J3-F1
#
_entry.id   AF-A0A1Z7Z5J3-F1
#
_cell.length_a   1.000
_cell.length_b   1.000
_cell.length_c   1.000
_cell.angle_alpha   90.00
_cell.angle_beta   90.00
_cell.angle_gamma   90.00
#
_symmetry.space_group_name_H-M   'P 1'
#
loop_
_entity.id
_entity.type
_entity.pdbx_description
1 polymer ?
#
loop_
_entity_poly.entity_id
_entity_poly.type
_entity_poly.pdbx_seq_one_letter_code
_entity_poly.pdbx_strand_id
1 'polypeptide(L)' 'MSAALIVGGFLLLWVLADLLSGKVYLHRAFLRSQEPLSYWFVLALWLLVALSCFYIGEPI' A
#
# COMPACT_ATOMS: atom_id res chain seq x y z
N MET A 1 16.39 -5.52 13.87
CA MET A 1 15.16 -5.47 13.06
C MET A 1 15.48 -4.71 11.79
N SER A 2 15.38 -5.33 10.62
CA SER A 2 15.66 -4.65 9.35
C SER A 2 14.67 -3.52 9.15
N ALA A 3 15.16 -2.29 8.92
CA ALA A 3 14.31 -1.11 8.74
C ALA A 3 13.24 -1.32 7.65
N ALA A 4 13.57 -2.08 6.60
CA ALA A 4 12.64 -2.45 5.54
C ALA A 4 11.43 -3.27 6.03
N LEU A 5 11.60 -4.16 7.01
CA LEU A 5 10.49 -4.97 7.56
C LEU A 5 9.55 -4.10 8.41
N ILE A 6 10.11 -3.14 9.16
CA ILE A 6 9.32 -2.19 9.95
C ILE A 6 8.51 -1.31 9.00
N VAL A 7 9.17 -0.74 7.99
CA VAL A 7 8.53 0.11 6.98
C VAL A 7 7.47 -0.67 6.19
N GLY A 8 7.80 -1.87 5.70
CA GLY A 8 6.88 -2.76 4.99
C GLY A 8 5.67 -3.16 5.84
N GLY A 9 5.86 -3.42 7.14
CA GLY A 9 4.77 -3.70 8.07
C GLY A 9 3.83 -2.52 8.28
N PHE A 10 4.36 -1.30 8.44
CA PHE A 10 3.56 -0.07 8.52
C PHE A 10 2.81 0.20 7.22
N LEU A 11 3.46 -0.01 6.07
CA LEU A 11 2.86 0.10 4.74
C LEU A 11 1.71 -0.89 4.54
N LEU A 12 1.85 -2.14 5.00
CA LEU A 12 0.78 -3.12 4.95
C LEU A 12 -0.43 -2.68 5.79
N LEU A 13 -0.19 -2.21 7.02
CA LEU A 13 -1.25 -1.66 7.87
C LEU A 13 -1.92 -0.45 7.21
N TRP A 14 -1.15 0.42 6.56
CA TRP A 14 -1.66 1.57 5.81
C TRP A 14 -2.57 1.13 4.66
N VAL A 15 -2.13 0.20 3.82
CA VAL A 15 -2.95 -0.34 2.71
C VAL A 15 -4.23 -0.98 3.23
N LEU A 16 -4.16 -1.70 4.37
CA LEU A 16 -5.34 -2.29 4.99
C LEU A 16 -6.32 -1.22 5.49
N ALA A 17 -5.82 -0.13 6.07
CA ALA A 17 -6.64 0.99 6.52
C ALA A 17 -7.29 1.75 5.35
N ASP A 18 -6.58 1.94 4.24
CA ASP A 18 -7.10 2.52 2.99
C ASP A 18 -8.17 1.61 2.36
N LEU A 19 -8.01 0.28 2.48
CA LEU A 19 -9.01 -0.70 2.04
C LEU A 19 -10.29 -0.63 2.87
N LEU A 20 -10.15 -0.61 4.20
CA LEU A 20 -11.29 -0.50 5.13
C LEU A 20 -12.01 0.85 5.01
N SER A 21 -11.27 1.94 4.79
CA SER A 21 -11.84 3.27 4.60
C SER A 21 -12.48 3.48 3.21
N GLY A 22 -12.20 2.59 2.24
CA GLY A 22 -12.69 2.72 0.86
C GLY A 22 -12.13 3.94 0.10
N LYS A 23 -11.04 4.52 0.60
CA LYS A 23 -10.34 5.68 0.03
C LYS A 23 -8.84 5.41 0.05
N VAL A 24 -8.15 5.71 -1.05
CA VAL A 24 -6.70 5.56 -1.14
C VAL A 24 -6.01 6.91 -1.34
N TYR A 25 -4.96 7.19 -0.56
CA TYR A 25 -4.22 8.45 -0.64
C TYR A 25 -2.92 8.29 -1.43
N LEU A 26 -2.71 9.18 -2.41
CA LEU A 26 -1.43 9.29 -3.12
C LEU A 26 -1.04 10.76 -3.29
N HIS A 27 -1.71 11.48 -4.18
CA HIS A 27 -1.65 12.95 -4.27
C HIS A 27 -2.98 13.59 -3.88
N ARG A 28 -4.07 12.89 -4.19
CA ARG A 28 -5.44 13.20 -3.78
C ARG A 28 -6.08 11.95 -3.19
N ALA A 29 -7.17 12.13 -2.45
CA ALA A 29 -7.99 11.02 -2.00
C ALA A 29 -8.75 10.44 -3.21
N PHE A 30 -8.41 9.22 -3.60
CA PHE A 30 -9.19 8.46 -4.59
C PHE A 30 -10.25 7.66 -3.85
N LEU A 31 -11.52 7.95 -4.12
CA LEU A 31 -12.63 7.19 -3.56
C LEU A 31 -13.07 6.10 -4.53
N ARG A 32 -13.33 4.91 -4.00
CA ARG A 32 -13.88 3.78 -4.77
C ARG A 32 -15.18 4.14 -5.50
N SER A 33 -15.97 5.07 -4.95
CA SER A 33 -17.26 5.52 -5.49
C SER A 33 -17.12 6.43 -6.73
N GLN A 34 -16.06 7.23 -6.82
CA GLN A 34 -15.88 8.16 -7.95
C GLN A 34 -15.04 7.55 -9.06
N GLU A 35 -13.92 6.92 -8.71
CA GLU A 35 -12.96 6.40 -9.69
C GLU A 35 -12.45 5.01 -9.27
N PRO A 36 -13.26 3.95 -9.49
CA PRO A 36 -12.95 2.62 -8.99
C PRO A 36 -11.65 2.07 -9.58
N LEU A 37 -11.42 2.26 -10.89
CA LEU A 37 -10.18 1.80 -11.55
C LEU A 37 -8.94 2.44 -10.92
N SER A 38 -8.92 3.76 -10.81
CA SER A 38 -7.80 4.51 -10.22
C SER A 38 -7.56 4.10 -8.77
N TYR A 39 -8.63 3.90 -7.98
CA TYR A 39 -8.54 3.39 -6.61
C TYR A 39 -7.83 2.03 -6.55
N TRP A 40 -8.25 1.06 -7.37
CA TRP A 40 -7.65 -0.28 -7.38
C TRP A 40 -6.19 -0.25 -7.86
N PHE A 41 -5.87 0.55 -8.88
CA PHE A 41 -4.49 0.69 -9.36
C PHE A 41 -3.56 1.25 -8.29
N VAL A 42 -3.98 2.32 -7.61
CA VAL A 42 -3.18 2.97 -6.56
C VAL A 42 -3.05 2.06 -5.34
N LEU A 43 -4.12 1.39 -4.94
CA LEU A 43 -4.09 0.42 -3.83
C LEU A 43 -3.16 -0.76 -4.14
N ALA A 44 -3.25 -1.32 -5.36
CA ALA A 44 -2.36 -2.40 -5.80
C ALA A 44 -0.90 -1.94 -5.87
N LEU A 45 -0.64 -0.71 -6.29
CA LEU A 45 0.70 -0.12 -6.32
C LEU A 45 1.29 0.00 -4.91
N TRP A 46 0.52 0.53 -3.94
CA TRP A 46 0.97 0.58 -2.54
C TRP A 46 1.18 -0.81 -1.94
N LEU A 47 0.33 -1.78 -2.27
CA LEU A 47 0.52 -3.18 -1.88
C LEU A 47 1.84 -3.75 -2.45
N LEU A 48 2.12 -3.48 -3.73
CA LEU A 48 3.37 -3.89 -4.39
C LEU A 48 4.60 -3.26 -3.74
N VAL A 49 4.53 -1.99 -3.37
CA VAL A 49 5.61 -1.30 -2.63
C VAL A 49 5.82 -1.97 -1.27
N ALA A 50 4.74 -2.24 -0.54
CA ALA A 50 4.82 -2.94 0.74
C ALA A 50 5.49 -4.32 0.59
N LEU A 51 5.06 -5.11 -0.39
CA LEU A 51 5.64 -6.42 -0.73
C LEU A 51 7.11 -6.33 -1.15
N SER A 52 7.48 -5.29 -1.90
CA SER A 52 8.85 -5.07 -2.35
C SER A 52 9.81 -4.86 -1.18
N CYS A 53 9.36 -4.22 -0.09
CA CYS A 53 10.16 -4.05 1.12
C CYS A 53 10.48 -5.38 1.81
N PHE A 54 9.61 -6.39 1.69
CA PHE A 54 9.88 -7.73 2.20
C PHE A 54 10.86 -8.48 1.29
N TYR A 55 10.70 -8.36 -0.03
CA TYR A 55 11.58 -9.02 -1.01
C TYR A 55 13.03 -8.48 -0.98
N ILE A 56 13.20 -7.18 -0.83
CA ILE A 56 14.52 -6.54 -0.70
C ILE A 56 15.20 -6.84 0.64
N GLY A 57 14.42 -7.18 1.68
CA GLY A 57 14.94 -7.55 2.98
C GLY A 57 15.54 -8.96 3.04
N GLU A 58 15.28 -9.80 2.04
CA GLU A 58 15.79 -11.17 1.92
C GLU A 58 16.87 -11.20 0.81
N PRO A 59 18.15 -10.99 1.14
CA PRO A 59 19.21 -11.41 0.24
C PRO A 59 19.20 -12.94 0.20
N ILE A 60 18.73 -13.51 -0.91
CA ILE A 60 19.07 -14.87 -1.37
C ILE A 60 20.58 -15.12 -1.27
#